data_AF-A0A971AG12-F1
#
_entry.id   AF-A0A971AG12-F1
#
_cell.length_a   1.000
_cell.length_b   1.000
_cell.length_c   1.000
_cell.angle_alpha   90.00
_cell.angle_beta   90.00
_cell.angle_gamma   90.00
#
_symmetry.space_group_name_H-M   'P 1'
#
loop_
_entity.id
_entity.type
_entity.pdbx_description
1 polymer ?
#
loop_
_entity_poly.entity_id
_entity_poly.type
_entity_poly.pdbx_seq_one_letter_code
_entity_poly.pdbx_strand_id
1 'polypeptide(L)' 'MGYRINARATHGRPCLEIRDASTGAVRLLWQHPAATRNDPPEDPLARALLAEEALHSLFRELFLLTAKDRLLR' A
#
# COMPACT_ATOMS: atom_id res chain seq x y z
N MET A 1 9.71 4.68 -18.48
CA MET A 1 9.24 3.94 -17.30
C MET A 1 7.78 4.27 -17.07
N GLY A 2 6.90 3.44 -17.62
CA GLY A 2 5.47 3.51 -17.32
C GLY A 2 5.16 2.54 -16.19
N TYR A 3 4.16 2.87 -15.38
CA TYR A 3 3.61 1.96 -14.38
C TYR A 3 2.14 1.71 -14.67
N ARG A 4 1.69 0.51 -14.36
CA ARG A 4 0.27 0.20 -14.27
C ARG A 4 -0.11 0.11 -12.79
N ILE A 5 -1.10 0.90 -12.40
CA ILE A 5 -1.63 0.93 -11.04
C ILE A 5 -2.96 0.20 -11.05
N ASN A 6 -3.07 -0.85 -10.24
CA ASN A 6 -4.29 -1.60 -10.00
C ASN A 6 -4.73 -1.35 -8.55
N ALA A 7 -5.78 -0.55 -8.36
CA ALA A 7 -6.42 -0.36 -7.07
C ALA A 7 -7.70 -1.19 -7.00
N ARG A 8 -7.86 -1.98 -5.94
CA ARG A 8 -9.06 -2.82 -5.72
C ARG A 8 -9.41 -2.92 -4.25
N ALA A 9 -10.66 -3.20 -3.93
CA ALA A 9 -11.07 -3.56 -2.59
C ALA A 9 -11.29 -5.08 -2.51
N THR A 10 -10.52 -5.76 -1.66
CA THR A 10 -10.65 -7.21 -1.43
C THR A 10 -11.22 -7.43 -0.04
N HIS A 11 -12.43 -8.00 0.06
CA HIS A 11 -13.15 -8.18 1.33
C HIS A 11 -13.29 -6.88 2.16
N GLY A 12 -13.59 -5.76 1.49
CA GLY A 12 -13.72 -4.45 2.12
C GLY A 12 -12.39 -3.78 2.48
N ARG A 13 -11.24 -4.38 2.12
CA ARG A 13 -9.92 -3.82 2.38
C ARG A 13 -9.30 -3.24 1.12
N PRO A 14 -8.89 -1.96 1.13
CA PRO A 14 -8.13 -1.38 0.04
C PRO A 14 -6.86 -2.18 -0.23
N CYS A 15 -6.58 -2.44 -1.51
CA CYS A 15 -5.40 -3.10 -2.00
C CYS A 15 -4.84 -2.29 -3.17
N LEU A 16 -3.52 -2.14 -3.21
CA LEU A 16 -2.81 -1.46 -4.27
C LEU A 16 -1.74 -2.38 -4.84
N GLU A 17 -1.72 -2.51 -6.15
CA GLU A 17 -0.70 -3.24 -6.87
C GLU A 17 -0.12 -2.34 -7.96
N ILE A 18 1.20 -2.22 -7.98
CA ILE A 18 1.92 -1.45 -9.00
C ILE A 18 2.82 -2.41 -9.78
N ARG A 19 2.69 -2.36 -11.09
CA ARG A 19 3.50 -3.14 -12.03
C ARG A 19 4.27 -2.24 -12.97
N ASP A 20 5.45 -2.70 -13.34
CA ASP A 20 6.21 -2.16 -14.45
C ASP A 20 5.42 -2.35 -15.76
N ALA A 21 5.16 -1.29 -16.52
CA ALA A 21 4.28 -1.37 -17.69
C ALA A 21 4.91 -2.12 -18.87
N SER A 22 6.24 -2.13 -18.97
CA SER A 22 6.99 -2.81 -20.02
C SER A 22 7.13 -4.30 -19.79
N THR A 23 7.46 -4.69 -18.56
CA THR A 23 7.79 -6.09 -18.20
C THR A 23 6.63 -6.81 -17.52
N GLY A 24 5.63 -6.08 -17.01
CA GLY A 24 4.54 -6.63 -16.21
C GLY A 24 4.95 -7.08 -14.81
N ALA A 25 6.23 -6.88 -14.41
CA ALA A 25 6.76 -7.27 -13.13
C ALA A 25 6.12 -6.48 -11.98
N VAL A 26 5.79 -7.15 -10.88
CA VAL A 26 5.26 -6.50 -9.68
C VAL A 26 6.38 -5.71 -8.99
N ARG A 27 6.12 -4.43 -8.77
CA ARG A 27 7.03 -3.51 -8.08
C ARG A 27 6.57 -3.20 -6.66
N LEU A 28 5.26 -3.16 -6.44
CA LEU A 28 4.66 -2.96 -5.13
C LEU A 28 3.35 -3.75 -5.06
N LEU A 29 3.13 -4.42 -3.94
CA LEU A 29 1.88 -5.06 -3.59
C LEU A 29 1.58 -4.73 -2.13
N TRP A 30 0.53 -3.95 -1.92
CA TRP A 30 0.10 -3.50 -0.61
C TRP A 30 -1.36 -3.84 -0.39
N GLN A 31 -1.69 -4.23 0.84
CA GLN A 31 -3.05 -4.46 1.30
C GLN A 31 -3.22 -3.80 2.65
N HIS A 32 -4.32 -3.05 2.82
CA HIS A 32 -4.65 -2.45 4.10
C HIS A 32 -4.75 -3.55 5.17
N PRO A 33 -4.05 -3.39 6.30
CA PRO A 33 -4.04 -4.40 7.34
C PRO A 33 -5.45 -4.66 7.86
N ALA A 34 -5.71 -5.93 8.19
CA ALA A 34 -6.86 -6.29 9.00
C ALA A 34 -6.75 -5.58 10.35
N ALA A 35 -7.84 -5.01 10.86
CA ALA A 35 -8.01 -5.04 12.31
C ALA A 35 -7.95 -6.52 12.68
N THR A 36 -6.95 -6.91 13.47
CA THR A 36 -6.77 -8.29 13.94
C THR A 36 -8.10 -8.80 14.46
N ARG A 37 -8.67 -9.83 13.82
CA ARG A 37 -9.98 -10.38 14.17
C ARG A 37 -10.07 -10.84 15.63
N ASN A 38 -8.93 -11.07 16.26
CA ASN A 38 -8.81 -11.54 17.64
C ASN A 38 -8.78 -10.43 18.69
N ASP A 39 -8.58 -9.17 18.29
CA ASP A 39 -8.69 -8.00 19.17
C ASP A 39 -8.76 -6.74 18.30
N PRO A 40 -9.93 -6.39 17.74
CA PRO A 40 -10.11 -5.06 17.19
C PRO A 40 -9.97 -4.07 18.36
N PRO A 41 -9.13 -3.02 18.26
CA PRO A 41 -9.14 -1.99 19.28
C PRO A 41 -10.57 -1.46 19.38
N GLU A 42 -11.20 -1.65 20.53
CA GLU A 42 -12.57 -1.18 20.77
C GLU A 42 -12.63 0.35 20.65
N ASP A 43 -11.51 1.02 20.94
CA ASP A 43 -11.33 2.45 20.80
C ASP A 43 -11.28 2.88 19.31
N PRO A 44 -12.23 3.71 18.85
CA PRO A 44 -12.20 4.34 17.53
C PRO A 44 -10.87 5.07 17.23
N LEU A 45 -10.23 5.67 18.23
CA LEU A 45 -8.98 6.39 18.07
C LEU A 45 -7.83 5.44 17.71
N ALA A 46 -7.72 4.30 18.38
CA ALA A 46 -6.69 3.31 18.10
C ALA A 46 -6.86 2.70 16.69
N ARG A 47 -8.10 2.51 16.21
CA ARG A 47 -8.35 2.09 14.82
C ARG A 47 -7.92 3.16 13.81
N ALA A 48 -8.20 4.44 14.10
CA ALA A 48 -7.78 5.53 13.24
C ALA A 48 -6.25 5.64 13.17
N LEU A 49 -5.57 5.47 14.30
CA LEU A 49 -4.10 5.48 14.37
C LEU A 49 -3.49 4.35 13.51
N LEU A 50 -4.00 3.13 13.63
CA LEU A 50 -3.53 1.99 12.83
C LEU A 50 -3.75 2.19 11.33
N ALA A 51 -4.87 2.81 10.94
CA ALA A 51 -5.14 3.14 9.54
C ALA A 51 -4.14 4.19 9.03
N GLU A 52 -3.85 5.21 9.83
CA GLU A 52 -2.88 6.26 9.49
C GLU A 52 -1.46 5.70 9.35
N GLU A 53 -1.03 4.82 10.26
CA GLU A 53 0.26 4.13 10.18
C GLU A 53 0.39 3.27 8.92
N ALA A 54 -0.69 2.57 8.54
CA ALA A 54 -0.73 1.76 7.34
C ALA A 54 -0.61 2.63 6.07
N LEU A 55 -1.29 3.78 6.05
CA LEU A 55 -1.19 4.76 4.95
C LEU A 55 0.20 5.38 4.87
N HIS A 56 0.79 5.77 5.99
CA HIS A 56 2.16 6.29 6.02
C HIS A 56 3.18 5.28 5.48
N SER A 57 3.02 4.01 5.84
CA SER A 57 3.88 2.93 5.33
C SER A 57 3.74 2.80 3.81
N LEU A 58 2.52 2.85 3.27
CA LEU A 58 2.27 2.84 1.84
C LEU A 58 2.92 4.05 1.13
N PHE A 59 2.74 5.26 1.65
CA PHE A 59 3.36 6.46 1.07
C PHE A 59 4.87 6.38 1.05
N ARG A 60 5.48 5.85 2.12
CA ARG A 60 6.93 5.62 2.17
C ARG A 60 7.39 4.66 1.07
N GLU A 61 6.69 3.55 0.86
CA GLU A 61 7.02 2.60 -0.20
C GLU A 61 6.87 3.22 -1.60
N LEU A 62 5.80 3.98 -1.84
CA LEU A 62 5.58 4.70 -3.10
C LEU A 62 6.69 5.74 -3.36
N PHE A 63 7.09 6.47 -2.32
CA PHE A 63 8.19 7.41 -2.40
C PHE A 63 9.50 6.70 -2.73
N LEU A 64 9.82 5.59 -2.06
CA LEU A 64 11.04 4.84 -2.33
C LEU A 64 11.05 4.24 -3.74
N LEU A 65 9.90 3.75 -4.23
CA LEU A 65 9.76 3.23 -5.58
C LEU A 65 10.09 4.31 -6.61
N THR A 66 9.47 5.49 -6.47
CA THR A 66 9.68 6.63 -7.38
C THR A 66 11.06 7.26 -7.24
N ALA A 67 11.62 7.33 -6.03
CA ALA A 67 12.95 7.87 -5.77
C ALA A 67 14.05 6.96 -6.31
N LYS A 68 13.96 5.64 -6.12
CA LYS A 68 14.89 4.67 -6.72
C LYS A 68 14.93 4.81 -8.23
N ASP A 69 13.75 4.92 -8.87
CA ASP A 69 13.65 5.09 -10.32
C ASP A 69 14.17 6.45 -10.82
N ARG A 70 14.31 7.46 -9.96
CA ARG A 70 14.95 8.74 -10.29
C ARG A 70 16.45 8.78 -10.00
N LEU A 71 16.93 8.09 -8.97
CA LEU A 71 18.33 8.08 -8.57
C LEU A 71 19.19 7.11 -9.39
N LEU A 72 18.56 6.13 -10.06
CA LEU A 72 19.23 5.16 -10.94
C LEU A 72 19.17 5.55 -12.43
N ARG A 73 18.78 6.80 -12.74
CA ARG A 73 18.85 7.39 -14.08
C ARG A 73 20.05 8.32 -14.17
#